data_AF-A0A2M6Y5J6-F1
#
_entry.id   AF-A0A2M6Y5J6-F1
#
_cell.length_a   1.000
_cell.length_b   1.000
_cell.length_c   1.000
_cell.angle_alpha   90.00
_cell.angle_beta   90.00
_cell.angle_gamma   90.00
#
_symmetry.space_group_name_H-M   'P 1'
#
loop_
_entity.id
_entity.type
_entity.pdbx_description
1 polymer ?
#
loop_
_entity_poly.entity_id
_entity_poly.type
_entity_poly.pdbx_seq_one_letter_code
_entity_poly.pdbx_strand_id
1 'polypeptide(L)' 'MAQGGYNYGYGNVIMIDHGNGYVTLYAHLSQINVAPCQGVYVGNLIGLSGNTGNSFGAHLHFEVRLNGGFVNPWYVLP' A
#
# COMPACT_ATOMS: atom_id res chain seq x y z
N MET A 1 -7.43 -1.76 8.57
CA MET A 1 -6.22 -2.12 9.33
C MET A 1 -5.01 -2.13 8.41
N ALA A 2 -3.86 -1.59 8.85
CA ALA A 2 -2.63 -1.56 8.05
C ALA A 2 -1.76 -2.82 8.32
N GLN A 3 -1.11 -3.38 7.29
CA GLN A 3 -0.11 -4.45 7.42
C GLN A 3 1.10 -4.13 6.53
N GLY A 4 2.29 -4.05 7.14
CA GLY A 4 3.57 -3.85 6.47
C GLY A 4 4.37 -5.16 6.34
N GLY A 5 5.06 -5.37 5.22
CA GLY A 5 5.96 -6.52 5.03
C GLY A 5 6.89 -6.40 3.83
N TYR A 6 7.82 -7.34 3.68
CA TYR A 6 8.68 -7.45 2.50
C TYR A 6 8.17 -8.56 1.57
N ASN A 7 7.98 -8.24 0.30
CA ASN A 7 7.61 -9.17 -0.76
C ASN A 7 8.65 -9.11 -1.89
N TYR A 8 9.06 -10.25 -2.45
CA TYR A 8 10.10 -10.28 -3.49
C TYR A 8 9.77 -9.44 -4.73
N GLY A 9 8.48 -9.32 -5.10
CA GLY A 9 8.02 -8.43 -6.17
C GLY A 9 7.87 -6.99 -5.70
N TYR A 10 7.03 -6.76 -4.68
CA TYR A 10 6.63 -5.43 -4.24
C TYR A 10 7.66 -4.70 -3.35
N GLY A 11 8.71 -5.38 -2.88
CA GLY A 11 9.62 -4.84 -1.88
C GLY A 11 8.90 -4.61 -0.55
N ASN A 12 9.17 -3.47 0.08
CA ASN A 12 8.40 -3.05 1.24
C ASN A 12 7.00 -2.61 0.80
N VAL A 13 6.00 -3.26 1.37
CA VAL A 13 4.61 -3.07 1.02
C VAL A 13 3.78 -2.78 2.27
N ILE A 14 2.81 -1.88 2.14
CA ILE A 14 1.77 -1.62 3.14
C ILE A 14 0.41 -1.89 2.49
N MET A 15 -0.41 -2.71 3.12
CA MET A 15 -1.82 -2.91 2.76
C MET A 15 -2.71 -2.33 3.84
N ILE A 16 -3.66 -1.48 3.45
CA ILE A 16 -4.65 -0.89 4.35
C ILE A 16 -6.03 -1.40 3.95
N ASP A 17 -6.65 -2.15 4.84
CA ASP A 17 -8.06 -2.52 4.76
C ASP A 17 -8.93 -1.37 5.30
N HIS A 18 -9.92 -0.95 4.51
CA HIS A 18 -10.85 0.12 4.84
C HIS A 18 -12.15 -0.38 5.51
N GLY A 19 -12.31 -1.70 5.68
CA GLY A 19 -13.43 -2.31 6.40
C GLY A 19 -14.74 -2.41 5.62
N ASN A 20 -14.74 -1.97 4.36
CA ASN A 20 -15.89 -1.99 3.44
C ASN A 20 -15.61 -2.84 2.19
N GLY A 21 -14.66 -3.77 2.28
CA GLY A 21 -14.20 -4.61 1.17
C GLY A 21 -13.12 -3.96 0.30
N TYR A 22 -12.82 -2.67 0.51
CA TYR A 22 -11.71 -2.00 -0.16
C TYR A 22 -10.40 -2.20 0.60
N VAL A 23 -9.35 -2.49 -0.16
CA VAL A 23 -7.97 -2.56 0.33
C VAL A 23 -7.09 -1.72 -0.59
N THR A 24 -6.32 -0.81 -0.01
CA THR A 24 -5.30 -0.04 -0.76
C THR A 24 -3.92 -0.61 -0.46
N LEU A 25 -3.11 -0.79 -1.50
CA LEU A 25 -1.75 -1.31 -1.41
C LEU A 25 -0.74 -0.25 -1.86
N TYR A 26 0.33 -0.09 -1.08
CA TYR A 26 1.44 0.82 -1.33
C TYR A 26 2.74 0.02 -1.34
N ALA A 27 3.41 -0.05 -2.48
CA ALA A 27 4.59 -0.88 -2.70
C ALA A 27 5.84 -0.07 -3.09
N HIS A 28 6.97 -0.78 -3.16
CA HIS A 28 8.33 -0.27 -3.42
C HIS A 28 8.82 0.73 -2.38
N LEU A 29 8.28 0.69 -1.16
CA LEU A 29 8.58 1.68 -0.13
C LEU A 29 10.05 1.59 0.31
N SER A 30 10.67 2.72 0.64
CA SER A 30 11.98 2.74 1.29
C SER A 30 11.84 2.45 2.79
N GLN A 31 10.73 2.88 3.39
CA GLN A 31 10.46 2.74 4.81
C GLN A 31 8.97 2.50 5.09
N ILE A 32 8.70 1.65 6.07
CA ILE A 32 7.36 1.39 6.62
C ILE A 32 7.28 2.08 7.99
N ASN A 33 6.29 2.95 8.19
CA ASN A 33 6.10 3.73 9.41
C ASN A 33 4.87 3.27 10.23
N VAL A 34 4.31 2.11 9.89
CA VAL A 34 3.12 1.54 10.54
C VAL A 34 3.37 0.10 11.00
N ALA A 35 2.68 -0.29 12.07
CA ALA A 35 2.66 -1.66 12.56
C ALA A 35 1.47 -2.46 11.99
N PRO A 36 1.56 -3.80 11.94
CA PRO A 36 0.42 -4.64 11.64
C PRO A 36 -0.76 -4.35 12.58
N CYS A 37 -1.96 -4.31 12.01
CA CYS A 37 -3.21 -4.00 12.69
C CYS A 37 -3.33 -2.56 13.23
N GLN A 38 -2.39 -1.67 12.93
CA GLN A 38 -2.48 -0.27 13.32
C GLN A 38 -3.67 0.41 12.62
N GLY A 39 -4.46 1.16 13.39
CA GLY A 39 -5.48 2.07 12.88
C GLY A 39 -4.82 3.31 12.28
N VAL A 40 -5.21 3.66 11.06
CA VAL A 40 -4.71 4.83 10.32
C VAL A 40 -5.88 5.61 9.75
N TYR A 41 -5.73 6.91 9.61
CA TYR A 41 -6.73 7.82 9.04
C TYR A 41 -6.19 8.49 7.78
N VAL A 42 -7.07 9.07 6.98
CA VAL A 42 -6.68 9.83 5.79
C VAL A 42 -5.71 10.95 6.19
N GLY A 43 -4.59 11.05 5.47
CA GLY A 43 -3.53 12.02 5.74
C GLY A 43 -2.44 11.54 6.71
N ASN A 44 -2.60 10.39 7.37
CA ASN A 44 -1.52 9.82 8.18
C ASN A 44 -0.32 9.43 7.29
N LEU A 45 0.89 9.74 7.78
CA LEU A 45 2.13 9.24 7.19
C LEU A 45 2.25 7.74 7.48
N ILE A 46 2.17 6.91 6.44
CA ILE A 46 2.25 5.45 6.57
C ILE A 46 3.62 4.88 6.17
N GLY A 47 4.39 5.60 5.36
CA GLY A 47 5.68 5.17 4.86
C GLY A 47 6.29 6.18 3.90
N LEU A 48 7.48 5.86 3.39
CA LEU A 48 8.19 6.66 2.39
C LEU A 48 8.34 5.86 1.10
N SER A 49 8.08 6.48 -0.05
CA SER A 49 8.32 5.86 -1.36
C SER A 49 9.81 5.53 -1.54
N GLY A 50 10.13 4.55 -2.37
CA GLY A 50 11.49 4.09 -2.55
C GLY A 50 11.67 3.29 -3.84
N ASN A 51 12.65 2.39 -3.82
CA ASN A 51 13.02 1.54 -4.94
C ASN A 51 13.30 0.11 -4.46
N THR A 52 12.50 -0.41 -3.51
CA THR A 52 12.70 -1.76 -2.99
C THR A 52 11.93 -2.81 -3.79
N GLY A 53 12.39 -4.07 -3.79
CA GLY A 53 11.79 -5.14 -4.58
C GLY A 53 12.18 -5.06 -6.05
N ASN A 54 11.29 -5.51 -6.94
CA ASN A 54 11.52 -5.49 -8.38
C ASN A 54 11.11 -4.15 -8.98
N SER A 55 11.95 -3.13 -8.80
CA SER A 55 11.71 -1.77 -9.27
C SER A 55 12.91 -1.21 -10.03
N PHE A 56 12.64 -0.56 -11.16
CA PHE A 56 13.68 0.00 -12.07
C PHE A 56 14.06 1.45 -11.73
N GLY A 57 13.46 2.04 -10.70
CA GLY A 57 13.69 3.42 -10.27
C GLY A 57 12.74 3.83 -9.14
N ALA A 58 13.09 4.86 -8.37
CA ALA A 58 12.28 5.26 -7.21
C ALA A 58 10.88 5.73 -7.62
N HIS A 59 9.85 4.99 -7.21
CA HIS A 59 8.45 5.29 -7.50
C HIS A 59 7.52 4.67 -6.45
N LEU A 60 6.26 5.10 -6.45
CA LEU A 60 5.21 4.50 -5.63
C LEU A 60 4.33 3.62 -6.52
N HIS A 61 4.24 2.34 -6.21
CA HIS A 61 3.25 1.46 -6.82
C HIS A 61 2.01 1.43 -5.93
N PHE A 62 0.89 1.88 -6.48
CA PHE A 62 -0.38 2.02 -5.77
C PHE A 62 -1.46 1.15 -6.42
N GLU A 63 -2.16 0.36 -5.60
CA GLU A 63 -3.29 -0.44 -6.07
C GLU A 63 -4.51 -0.21 -5.18
N VAL A 64 -5.69 -0.31 -5.80
CA VAL A 64 -6.95 -0.49 -5.09
C VAL A 64 -7.50 -1.87 -5.41
N ARG A 65 -7.91 -2.58 -4.37
CA ARG A 65 -8.57 -3.88 -4.46
C ARG A 65 -9.95 -3.80 -3.83
N LEU A 66 -10.94 -4.41 -4.46
CA LEU A 66 -12.30 -4.55 -3.94
C LEU A 66 -12.66 -6.03 -3.89
N ASN A 67 -12.97 -6.55 -2.71
CA ASN A 67 -13.30 -7.96 -2.49
C ASN A 67 -12.27 -8.94 -3.09
N GLY A 68 -10.99 -8.58 -3.03
CA GLY A 68 -9.87 -9.36 -3.56
C GLY A 68 -9.58 -9.16 -5.06
N GLY A 69 -10.46 -8.49 -5.81
CA GLY A 69 -10.24 -8.13 -7.21
C GLY A 69 -9.50 -6.80 -7.37
N PHE A 70 -8.67 -6.67 -8.40
CA PHE A 70 -8.01 -5.40 -8.74
C PHE A 70 -9.01 -4.44 -9.38
N VAL A 71 -9.04 -3.20 -8.89
CA VAL A 71 -9.88 -2.13 -9.45
C VAL A 71 -8.97 -1.01 -9.92
N ASN A 72 -9.29 -0.44 -11.08
CA ASN A 72 -8.57 0.72 -11.57
C ASN A 72 -8.80 1.89 -10.58
N PRO A 73 -7.73 2.44 -9.96
CA PRO A 73 -7.84 3.52 -8.98
C PRO A 73 -8.60 4.75 -9.50
N TRP A 74 -8.55 5.00 -10.81
CA TRP A 74 -9.21 6.16 -11.44
C TRP A 74 -10.71 6.23 -11.19
N TYR A 75 -11.38 5.09 -10.96
CA TYR A 75 -12.84 5.06 -10.74
C TYR A 75 -13.26 5.21 -9.28
N VAL A 76 -12.32 5.19 -8.35
CA VAL A 76 -12.59 5.10 -6.91
C VAL A 76 -11.88 6.18 -6.08
N LEU A 77 -10.98 6.92 -6.72
CA LEU A 77 -10.38 8.11 -6.15
C LEU A 77 -11.30 9.32 -6.38
N PRO A 78 -11.42 10.23 -5.41
CA PRO A 78 -12.22 11.45 -5.53
C PRO A 78 -11.69 12.43 -6.57
#